data_AF-A0A831USW8-F1
#
_entry.id   AF-A0A831USW8-F1
#
_cell.length_a   1.000
_cell.length_b   1.000
_cell.length_c   1.000
_cell.angle_alpha   90.00
_cell.angle_beta   90.00
_cell.angle_gamma   90.00
#
_symmetry.space_group_name_H-M   'P 1'
#
loop_
_entity.id
_entity.type
_entity.pdbx_description
1 polymer ?
#
loop_
_entity_poly.entity_id
_entity_poly.type
_entity_poly.pdbx_seq_one_letter_code
_entity_poly.pdbx_strand_id
1 'polypeptide(L)'
;MRGGSLAVLRERLAEHGQEHVLRFWDQLDSVEQEALSGQIESIDFGLMERLIDALVLRDPPEEQFDDIRPVPLIPKPVRGAGDADAAWEAGEEALRGGRVGLFLVAGGQGTRLGFDGPKGTYPIGPVSKRTLFEFHAEKIRNLQRRYGCVLPWYIMVSDANEAATRAFFEANAYLGLDSANVLFVRQRMMPSVDVEGRFLLDAPGHIVMNPNGHGGSIPAMVDGGVLADARRRGVDLISYFQVDNWAVKVADPYALGYHVLRGAEMSSKNQEKNEARENVGVHCLCDGEYRVIEYTELERFPALLKEDGEGGLVFSAGNPAIHVLSADFVERVYRQYDEFPWHRAHKRVLYLNADGVLVEPEKPNAYKFETFVFDALRYVRHDPVALEIDRPGEYTPIKTYDEGPNSVVHAWRTMREYWAQWFEAAGCAVPRDGDGTVTVEVEVSPAFAYSLEEFIERTAGWDWPGEGDLAIGPEGEWIVAH
;
A
#
# COMPACT_ATOMS: atom_id res chain seq x y z
N MET A 1 14.84 27.28 12.92
CA MET A 1 15.37 26.22 13.79
C MET A 1 16.88 26.43 13.86
N ARG A 2 17.51 26.33 15.03
CA ARG A 2 18.96 26.52 15.13
C ARG A 2 19.60 25.17 14.79
N GLY A 3 20.11 25.00 13.57
CA GLY A 3 20.96 23.86 13.26
C GLY A 3 22.08 23.74 14.29
N GLY A 4 22.32 22.53 14.81
CA GLY A 4 23.40 22.29 15.75
C GLY A 4 24.73 22.83 15.20
N SER A 5 25.58 23.40 16.06
CA SER A 5 26.93 23.78 15.60
C SER A 5 27.68 22.54 15.10
N LEU A 6 28.57 22.69 14.13
CA LEU A 6 29.36 21.58 13.58
C LEU A 6 30.02 20.71 14.66
N ALA A 7 30.44 21.32 15.78
CA ALA A 7 30.98 20.60 16.92
C ALA A 7 29.98 19.61 17.54
N VAL A 8 28.72 20.02 17.71
CA VAL A 8 27.65 19.18 18.26
C VAL A 8 27.30 18.04 17.29
N LEU A 9 27.20 18.32 15.99
CA LEU A 9 26.95 17.28 14.98
C LEU A 9 28.07 16.24 14.96
N ARG A 10 29.33 16.70 15.02
CA ARG A 10 30.50 15.83 15.04
C ARG A 10 30.56 14.97 16.29
N GLU A 11 30.26 15.53 17.46
CA GLU A 11 30.20 14.79 18.72
C GLU A 11 29.12 13.70 18.66
N ARG A 12 27.89 14.05 18.28
CA ARG A 12 26.79 13.09 18.13
C ARG A 12 27.12 11.98 17.14
N LEU A 13 27.68 12.30 15.97
CA LEU A 13 28.06 11.28 14.99
C LEU A 13 29.20 10.38 15.50
N ALA A 14 30.17 10.94 16.23
CA ALA A 14 31.29 10.17 16.77
C ALA A 14 30.85 9.18 17.86
N GLU A 15 29.84 9.51 18.66
CA GLU A 15 29.23 8.59 19.64
C GLU A 15 28.70 7.32 18.98
N HIS A 16 28.27 7.43 17.71
CA HIS A 16 27.68 6.34 16.93
C HIS A 16 28.61 5.79 15.82
N GLY A 17 29.87 6.25 15.75
CA GLY A 17 30.84 5.84 14.74
C GLY A 17 30.48 6.24 13.30
N GLN A 18 29.81 7.38 13.12
CA GLN A 18 29.31 7.89 11.84
C GLN A 18 29.94 9.24 11.43
N GLU A 19 31.09 9.62 11.99
CA GLU A 19 31.73 10.92 11.76
C GLU A 19 32.12 11.16 10.29
N HIS A 20 32.28 10.11 9.50
CA HIS A 20 32.60 10.18 8.07
C HIS A 20 31.50 10.85 7.23
N VAL A 21 30.27 10.96 7.77
CA VAL A 21 29.18 11.71 7.16
C VAL A 21 29.56 13.19 6.95
N LEU A 22 30.40 13.75 7.82
CA LEU A 22 30.85 15.14 7.74
C LEU A 22 32.14 15.33 6.93
N ARG A 23 32.64 14.30 6.23
CA ARG A 23 33.97 14.34 5.59
C ARG A 23 34.13 15.42 4.52
N PHE A 24 33.03 15.89 3.93
CA PHE A 24 33.02 16.95 2.93
C PHE A 24 32.38 18.25 3.42
N TRP A 25 32.14 18.40 4.73
CA TRP A 25 31.43 19.55 5.31
C TRP A 25 31.99 20.91 4.86
N ASP A 26 33.32 21.03 4.79
CA ASP A 26 34.00 22.28 4.42
C ASP A 26 33.82 22.65 2.94
N GLN A 27 33.28 21.74 2.12
CA GLN A 27 32.96 21.98 0.71
C GLN A 27 31.51 22.44 0.52
N LEU A 28 30.68 22.32 1.55
CA LEU A 28 29.25 22.61 1.50
C LEU A 28 28.99 24.11 1.70
N ASP A 29 28.03 24.65 0.96
CA ASP A 29 27.48 25.96 1.26
C ASP A 29 26.54 25.95 2.48
N SER A 30 26.06 27.12 2.91
CA SER A 30 25.20 27.20 4.11
C SER A 30 23.87 26.45 3.97
N VAL A 31 23.32 26.34 2.75
CA VAL A 31 22.05 25.65 2.49
C VAL A 31 22.26 24.14 2.56
N GLU A 32 23.34 23.66 1.94
CA GLU A 32 23.74 22.25 1.98
C GLU A 32 24.08 21.80 3.41
N GLN A 33 24.77 22.65 4.18
CA GLN A 33 25.06 22.39 5.60
C GLN A 33 23.78 22.28 6.43
N GLU A 34 22.81 23.18 6.22
CA GLU A 34 21.53 23.13 6.92
C GLU A 34 20.73 21.87 6.54
N ALA A 35 20.74 21.49 5.26
CA ALA A 35 20.09 20.26 4.79
C ALA A 35 20.70 19.00 5.42
N LEU A 36 22.03 18.85 5.40
CA LEU A 36 22.71 17.72 6.03
C LEU A 36 22.47 17.69 7.55
N SER A 37 22.50 18.85 8.20
CA SER A 37 22.19 18.96 9.64
C SER A 37 20.79 18.46 9.93
N GLY A 38 19.80 18.86 9.13
CA GLY A 38 18.43 18.40 9.24
C GLY A 38 18.29 16.89 9.06
N GLN A 39 19.02 16.29 8.11
CA GLN A 39 19.08 14.84 7.96
C GLN A 39 19.62 14.17 9.22
N ILE A 40 20.77 14.62 9.72
CA ILE A 40 21.39 14.07 10.94
C ILE A 40 20.44 14.20 12.15
N GLU A 41 19.77 15.33 12.29
CA GLU A 41 18.84 15.58 13.40
C GLU A 41 17.62 14.66 13.36
N SER A 42 17.14 14.30 12.17
CA SER A 42 16.00 13.40 11.95
C SER A 42 16.29 11.92 12.24
N ILE A 43 17.56 11.53 12.31
CA ILE A 43 17.96 10.13 12.50
C ILE A 43 17.80 9.72 13.96
N ASP A 44 17.04 8.65 14.17
CA ASP A 44 17.01 7.91 15.43
C ASP A 44 18.23 6.98 15.48
N PHE A 45 19.32 7.48 16.09
CA PHE A 45 20.56 6.73 16.18
C PHE A 45 20.45 5.49 17.07
N GLY A 46 19.64 5.53 18.13
CA GLY A 46 19.44 4.36 18.99
C GLY A 46 18.76 3.21 18.25
N LEU A 47 17.76 3.52 17.41
CA LEU A 47 17.18 2.55 16.49
C LEU A 47 18.22 2.04 15.49
N MET A 48 18.99 2.93 14.86
CA MET A 48 20.00 2.54 13.87
C MET A 48 21.07 1.62 14.45
N GLU A 49 21.59 1.92 15.64
CA GLU A 49 22.56 1.05 16.33
C GLU A 49 21.98 -0.34 16.57
N ARG A 50 20.74 -0.41 17.07
CA ARG A 50 20.04 -1.69 17.30
C ARG A 50 19.90 -2.48 16.01
N LEU A 51 19.49 -1.84 14.90
CA LEU A 51 19.32 -2.49 13.61
C LEU A 51 20.65 -2.92 12.98
N ILE A 52 21.69 -2.09 13.05
CA ILE A 52 23.03 -2.42 12.55
C ILE A 52 23.60 -3.61 13.32
N ASP A 53 23.58 -3.57 14.65
CA ASP A 53 24.08 -4.66 15.48
C ASP A 53 23.30 -5.96 15.23
N ALA A 54 21.97 -5.91 15.29
CA ALA A 54 21.13 -7.10 15.19
C ALA A 54 21.02 -7.68 13.78
N LEU A 55 20.93 -6.83 12.75
CA LEU A 55 20.62 -7.24 11.38
C LEU A 55 21.79 -7.12 10.41
N VAL A 56 22.90 -6.45 10.73
CA VAL A 56 24.05 -6.33 9.83
C VAL A 56 25.25 -7.06 10.40
N LEU A 57 25.65 -6.73 11.62
CA LEU A 57 26.92 -7.20 12.19
C LEU A 57 26.83 -8.61 12.79
N ARG A 58 25.70 -8.97 13.42
CA ARG A 58 25.53 -10.29 14.05
C ARG A 58 25.02 -11.37 13.13
N ASP A 59 24.46 -11.00 11.98
CA ASP A 59 23.74 -11.86 11.04
C ASP A 59 22.75 -12.80 11.75
N PRO A 60 21.51 -12.35 12.00
CA PRO A 60 20.60 -13.08 12.87
C PRO A 60 20.27 -14.45 12.26
N PRO A 61 20.13 -15.49 13.10
CA PRO A 61 19.71 -16.79 12.61
C PRO A 61 18.36 -16.66 11.91
N GLU A 62 18.22 -17.39 10.82
CA GLU A 62 16.97 -17.50 10.09
C GLU A 62 15.83 -17.96 11.01
N GLU A 63 14.65 -17.32 10.91
CA GLU A 63 13.44 -17.79 11.59
C GLU A 63 13.15 -19.24 11.19
N GLN A 64 12.83 -20.07 12.18
CA GLN A 64 12.38 -21.45 12.03
C GLN A 64 11.08 -21.61 12.81
N PHE A 65 10.17 -22.44 12.30
CA PHE A 65 8.89 -22.73 12.94
C PHE A 65 8.71 -24.23 13.07
N ASP A 66 8.27 -24.67 14.24
CA ASP A 66 7.96 -26.08 14.51
C ASP A 66 6.58 -26.45 13.94
N ASP A 67 5.64 -25.51 13.98
CA ASP A 67 4.27 -25.68 13.52
C ASP A 67 3.79 -24.50 12.67
N ILE A 68 3.41 -24.79 11.43
CA ILE A 68 2.84 -23.84 10.50
C ILE A 68 1.46 -24.34 10.09
N ARG A 69 0.42 -23.54 10.34
CA ARG A 69 -0.98 -23.86 10.03
C ARG A 69 -1.61 -22.81 9.12
N PRO A 70 -2.49 -23.20 8.19
CA PRO A 70 -3.20 -22.23 7.36
C PRO A 70 -4.22 -21.45 8.20
N VAL A 71 -4.52 -20.22 7.79
CA VAL A 71 -5.65 -19.47 8.35
C VAL A 71 -6.93 -19.81 7.57
N PRO A 72 -8.08 -19.95 8.24
CA PRO A 72 -9.36 -20.11 7.55
C PRO A 72 -9.71 -18.83 6.79
N LEU A 73 -10.11 -18.98 5.53
CA LEU A 73 -10.65 -17.89 4.73
C LEU A 73 -12.16 -17.80 4.91
N ILE A 74 -12.64 -16.57 5.16
CA ILE A 74 -14.05 -16.22 5.06
C ILE A 74 -14.36 -16.12 3.56
N PRO A 75 -15.34 -16.87 3.05
CA PRO A 75 -15.62 -16.92 1.61
C PRO A 75 -15.98 -15.57 1.01
N LYS A 76 -15.77 -15.49 -0.30
CA LYS A 76 -16.21 -14.38 -1.14
C LYS A 76 -17.68 -14.03 -0.91
N PRO A 77 -18.05 -12.74 -1.10
CA PRO A 77 -19.39 -12.27 -0.87
C PRO A 77 -20.43 -12.98 -1.76
N VAL A 78 -21.27 -13.82 -1.15
CA VAL A 78 -22.48 -14.38 -1.79
C VAL A 78 -23.68 -14.02 -0.93
N ARG A 79 -24.58 -13.17 -1.45
CA ARG A 79 -25.81 -12.78 -0.74
C ARG A 79 -26.66 -14.00 -0.36
N GLY A 80 -27.23 -13.98 0.84
CA GLY A 80 -28.01 -15.09 1.38
C GLY A 80 -27.19 -16.30 1.84
N ALA A 81 -25.86 -16.26 1.78
CA ALA A 81 -25.00 -17.33 2.30
C ALA A 81 -24.57 -17.06 3.75
N GLY A 82 -24.85 -18.00 4.65
CA GLY A 82 -24.33 -17.97 6.03
C GLY A 82 -24.63 -16.66 6.77
N ASP A 83 -23.59 -16.05 7.34
CA ASP A 83 -23.65 -14.75 8.05
C ASP A 83 -23.29 -13.55 7.15
N ALA A 84 -23.22 -13.74 5.82
CA ALA A 84 -22.76 -12.71 4.89
C ALA A 84 -23.64 -11.46 4.88
N ASP A 85 -24.97 -11.62 4.85
CA ASP A 85 -25.92 -10.50 4.85
C ASP A 85 -25.80 -9.66 6.14
N ALA A 86 -25.61 -10.31 7.29
CA ALA A 86 -25.37 -9.62 8.55
C ALA A 86 -24.04 -8.84 8.54
N ALA A 87 -22.99 -9.40 7.91
CA ALA A 87 -21.73 -8.68 7.73
C ALA A 87 -21.94 -7.43 6.87
N TRP A 88 -22.61 -7.53 5.72
CA TRP A 88 -22.92 -6.34 4.92
C TRP A 88 -23.68 -5.28 5.72
N GLU A 89 -24.76 -5.68 6.40
CA GLU A 89 -25.56 -4.74 7.21
C GLU A 89 -24.70 -4.02 8.25
N ALA A 90 -23.86 -4.75 8.99
CA ALA A 90 -22.98 -4.17 10.00
C ALA A 90 -21.92 -3.22 9.40
N GLY A 91 -21.35 -3.56 8.25
CA GLY A 91 -20.38 -2.71 7.57
C GLY A 91 -21.01 -1.45 6.96
N GLU A 92 -22.19 -1.57 6.38
CA GLU A 92 -22.95 -0.42 5.89
C GLU A 92 -23.41 0.49 7.04
N GLU A 93 -23.79 -0.08 8.18
CA GLU A 93 -24.08 0.68 9.40
C GLU A 93 -22.84 1.46 9.88
N ALA A 94 -21.66 0.83 9.91
CA ALA A 94 -20.43 1.51 10.25
C ALA A 94 -20.12 2.68 9.30
N LEU A 95 -20.34 2.50 7.99
CA LEU A 95 -20.18 3.57 6.99
C LEU A 95 -21.17 4.72 7.22
N ARG A 96 -22.47 4.43 7.35
CA ARG A 96 -23.52 5.44 7.62
C ARG A 96 -23.27 6.17 8.94
N GLY A 97 -22.71 5.47 9.93
CA GLY A 97 -22.34 6.03 11.23
C GLY A 97 -21.09 6.91 11.22
N GLY A 98 -20.40 7.05 10.08
CA GLY A 98 -19.18 7.87 9.98
C GLY A 98 -17.98 7.28 10.73
N ARG A 99 -17.98 5.97 11.00
CA ARG A 99 -16.97 5.27 11.81
C ARG A 99 -15.70 4.90 11.04
N VAL A 100 -15.68 5.14 9.73
CA VAL A 100 -14.65 4.62 8.82
C VAL A 100 -13.78 5.76 8.27
N GLY A 101 -12.46 5.61 8.40
CA GLY A 101 -11.45 6.41 7.72
C GLY A 101 -10.63 5.55 6.76
N LEU A 102 -9.94 6.20 5.83
CA LEU A 102 -9.14 5.55 4.80
C LEU A 102 -7.67 5.89 5.00
N PHE A 103 -6.81 4.87 5.07
CA PHE A 103 -5.36 5.06 5.11
C PHE A 103 -4.72 4.50 3.85
N LEU A 104 -4.23 5.41 3.01
CA LEU A 104 -3.57 5.09 1.76
C LEU A 104 -2.06 5.17 1.90
N VAL A 105 -1.36 4.09 1.57
CA VAL A 105 0.10 4.09 1.43
C VAL A 105 0.48 4.49 0.01
N ALA A 106 1.02 5.70 -0.11
CA ALA A 106 1.42 6.32 -1.36
C ALA A 106 2.88 6.84 -1.34
N GLY A 107 3.75 6.29 -0.47
CA GLY A 107 5.14 6.72 -0.35
C GLY A 107 6.05 6.37 -1.55
N GLY A 108 5.56 5.55 -2.48
CA GLY A 108 6.32 5.07 -3.64
C GLY A 108 6.39 6.06 -4.80
N GLN A 109 7.49 6.01 -5.54
CA GLN A 109 7.68 6.68 -6.82
C GLN A 109 7.27 5.79 -8.00
N GLY A 110 6.87 6.39 -9.11
CA GLY A 110 6.50 5.70 -10.36
C GLY A 110 7.68 5.24 -11.21
N THR A 111 8.91 5.33 -10.74
CA THR A 111 10.12 5.12 -11.56
C THR A 111 10.20 3.74 -12.23
N ARG A 112 9.75 2.67 -11.56
CA ARG A 112 9.68 1.31 -12.15
C ARG A 112 8.64 1.17 -13.27
N LEU A 113 7.69 2.11 -13.35
CA LEU A 113 6.72 2.21 -14.45
C LEU A 113 7.23 3.09 -15.59
N GLY A 114 8.46 3.60 -15.52
CA GLY A 114 8.97 4.62 -16.44
C GLY A 114 8.29 5.99 -16.27
N PHE A 115 7.71 6.25 -15.09
CA PHE A 115 6.97 7.48 -14.79
C PHE A 115 7.74 8.35 -13.80
N ASP A 116 7.96 9.60 -14.18
CA ASP A 116 8.67 10.59 -13.36
C ASP A 116 7.68 11.37 -12.49
N GLY A 117 7.33 10.77 -11.34
CA GLY A 117 6.43 11.38 -10.37
C GLY A 117 5.89 10.40 -9.32
N PRO A 118 5.08 10.89 -8.37
CA PRO A 118 4.43 10.06 -7.37
C PRO A 118 3.60 8.97 -8.05
N LYS A 119 3.68 7.73 -7.55
CA LYS A 119 2.99 6.61 -8.22
C LYS A 119 1.48 6.83 -8.34
N GLY A 120 0.85 7.49 -7.37
CA GLY A 120 -0.57 7.78 -7.39
C GLY A 120 -1.03 8.72 -8.51
N THR A 121 -0.12 9.51 -9.09
CA THR A 121 -0.43 10.37 -10.25
C THR A 121 -0.21 9.67 -11.58
N TYR A 122 0.08 8.36 -11.58
CA TYR A 122 0.23 7.57 -12.80
C TYR A 122 -1.12 7.44 -13.54
N PRO A 123 -1.22 7.84 -14.82
CA PRO A 123 -2.47 7.80 -15.61
C PRO A 123 -2.81 6.38 -16.04
N ILE A 124 -3.45 5.62 -15.15
CA ILE A 124 -3.77 4.20 -15.36
C ILE A 124 -5.02 3.98 -16.23
N GLY A 125 -5.92 4.96 -16.37
CA GLY A 125 -7.11 4.83 -17.22
C GLY A 125 -6.73 4.67 -18.70
N PRO A 126 -7.16 3.60 -19.40
CA PRO A 126 -6.77 3.39 -20.80
C PRO A 126 -7.36 4.46 -21.73
N VAL A 127 -8.58 4.92 -21.47
CA VAL A 127 -9.27 5.93 -22.28
C VAL A 127 -9.19 7.31 -21.63
N SER A 128 -9.65 7.42 -20.38
CA SER A 128 -9.75 8.71 -19.68
C SER A 128 -8.41 9.29 -19.23
N LYS A 129 -7.36 8.47 -19.18
CA LYS A 129 -6.07 8.77 -18.54
C LYS A 129 -6.19 9.15 -17.06
N ARG A 130 -7.30 8.79 -16.39
CA ARG A 130 -7.45 8.92 -14.94
C ARG A 130 -6.26 8.31 -14.21
N THR A 131 -5.77 9.03 -13.24
CA THR A 131 -4.72 8.61 -12.33
C THR A 131 -5.22 7.63 -11.29
N LEU A 132 -4.30 6.90 -10.64
CA LEU A 132 -4.65 6.04 -9.51
C LEU A 132 -5.36 6.82 -8.38
N PHE A 133 -4.90 8.04 -8.08
CA PHE A 133 -5.56 8.89 -7.09
C PHE A 133 -6.98 9.27 -7.50
N GLU A 134 -7.23 9.58 -8.77
CA GLU A 134 -8.59 9.88 -9.27
C GLU A 134 -9.51 8.67 -9.15
N PHE A 135 -9.05 7.47 -9.53
CA PHE A 135 -9.84 6.24 -9.34
C PHE A 135 -10.23 6.03 -7.87
N HIS A 136 -9.30 6.26 -6.93
CA HIS A 136 -9.60 6.14 -5.50
C HIS A 136 -10.56 7.24 -5.03
N ALA A 137 -10.35 8.49 -5.43
CA ALA A 137 -11.23 9.61 -5.07
C ALA A 137 -12.65 9.42 -5.60
N GLU A 138 -12.82 8.92 -6.82
CA GLU A 138 -14.12 8.63 -7.42
C GLU A 138 -14.89 7.54 -6.65
N LYS A 139 -14.20 6.49 -6.17
CA LYS A 139 -14.79 5.49 -5.27
C LYS A 139 -15.23 6.12 -3.95
N ILE A 140 -14.39 6.97 -3.37
CA ILE A 140 -14.70 7.69 -2.12
C ILE A 140 -15.96 8.54 -2.31
N ARG A 141 -16.03 9.33 -3.39
CA ARG A 141 -17.20 10.16 -3.73
C ARG A 141 -18.47 9.32 -3.88
N ASN A 142 -18.40 8.19 -4.56
CA ASN A 142 -19.53 7.27 -4.70
C ASN A 142 -19.99 6.76 -3.33
N LEU A 143 -19.08 6.25 -2.51
CA LEU A 143 -19.40 5.70 -1.19
C LEU A 143 -19.99 6.77 -0.25
N GLN A 144 -19.45 7.99 -0.24
CA GLN A 144 -20.00 9.10 0.53
C GLN A 144 -21.45 9.43 0.09
N ARG A 145 -21.73 9.45 -1.22
CA ARG A 145 -23.10 9.62 -1.75
C ARG A 145 -24.01 8.46 -1.33
N ARG A 146 -23.53 7.22 -1.49
CA ARG A 146 -24.29 5.99 -1.26
C ARG A 146 -24.69 5.81 0.20
N TYR A 147 -23.80 6.14 1.13
CA TYR A 147 -24.01 5.95 2.56
C TYR A 147 -24.29 7.24 3.34
N GLY A 148 -24.29 8.39 2.67
CA GLY A 148 -24.55 9.69 3.32
C GLY A 148 -23.54 10.02 4.40
N CYS A 149 -22.27 9.67 4.20
CA CYS A 149 -21.20 9.79 5.19
C CYS A 149 -20.00 10.59 4.68
N VAL A 150 -19.04 10.82 5.56
CA VAL A 150 -17.71 11.36 5.24
C VAL A 150 -16.69 10.26 5.45
N LEU A 151 -15.76 10.11 4.50
CA LEU A 151 -14.63 9.18 4.61
C LEU A 151 -13.33 10.01 4.65
N PRO A 152 -12.78 10.32 5.83
CA PRO A 152 -11.49 10.99 5.93
C PRO A 152 -10.42 10.17 5.21
N TRP A 153 -9.64 10.82 4.36
CA TRP A 153 -8.60 10.18 3.56
C TRP A 153 -7.22 10.62 4.03
N TYR A 154 -6.56 9.71 4.74
CA TYR A 154 -5.21 9.84 5.26
C TYR A 154 -4.23 9.26 4.23
N ILE A 155 -3.33 10.08 3.70
CA ILE A 155 -2.43 9.70 2.62
C ILE A 155 -0.99 9.74 3.13
N MET A 156 -0.38 8.56 3.28
CA MET A 156 1.01 8.43 3.64
C MET A 156 1.92 8.65 2.43
N VAL A 157 2.81 9.62 2.53
CA VAL A 157 3.75 10.06 1.49
C VAL A 157 5.20 9.93 1.97
N SER A 158 6.16 9.95 1.05
CA SER A 158 7.58 10.03 1.36
C SER A 158 8.09 11.46 1.19
N ASP A 159 9.23 11.78 1.79
CA ASP A 159 9.87 13.09 1.59
C ASP A 159 10.11 13.40 0.10
N ALA A 160 10.40 12.35 -0.69
CA ALA A 160 10.66 12.49 -2.12
C ALA A 160 9.41 12.80 -2.95
N ASN A 161 8.19 12.49 -2.49
CA ASN A 161 6.97 12.65 -3.29
C ASN A 161 5.91 13.58 -2.67
N GLU A 162 6.12 14.03 -1.44
CA GLU A 162 5.09 14.76 -0.69
C GLU A 162 4.70 16.07 -1.37
N ALA A 163 5.67 16.92 -1.74
CA ALA A 163 5.39 18.22 -2.35
C ALA A 163 4.65 18.07 -3.69
N ALA A 164 5.12 17.15 -4.54
CA ALA A 164 4.48 16.86 -5.83
C ALA A 164 3.06 16.29 -5.66
N THR A 165 2.86 15.43 -4.65
CA THR A 165 1.54 14.87 -4.35
C THR A 165 0.57 15.95 -3.88
N ARG A 166 0.97 16.84 -2.97
CA ARG A 166 0.11 17.96 -2.53
C ARG A 166 -0.23 18.89 -3.68
N ALA A 167 0.76 19.29 -4.47
CA ALA A 167 0.55 20.14 -5.63
C ALA A 167 -0.43 19.53 -6.63
N PHE A 168 -0.37 18.22 -6.86
CA PHE A 168 -1.34 17.50 -7.69
C PHE A 168 -2.76 17.60 -7.13
N PHE A 169 -2.96 17.37 -5.83
CA PHE A 169 -4.29 17.47 -5.22
C PHE A 169 -4.83 18.90 -5.27
N GLU A 170 -4.01 19.91 -4.96
CA GLU A 170 -4.39 21.32 -5.01
C GLU A 170 -4.77 21.74 -6.44
N ALA A 171 -3.97 21.37 -7.44
CA ALA A 171 -4.22 21.68 -8.84
C ALA A 171 -5.51 21.03 -9.38
N ASN A 172 -5.91 19.89 -8.82
CA ASN A 172 -7.09 19.14 -9.23
C ASN A 172 -8.26 19.27 -8.23
N ALA A 173 -8.31 20.38 -7.48
CA ALA A 173 -9.40 20.70 -6.53
C ALA A 173 -9.74 19.52 -5.58
N TYR A 174 -8.69 18.89 -5.05
CA TYR A 174 -8.75 17.71 -4.17
C TYR A 174 -9.59 16.56 -4.75
N LEU A 175 -9.59 16.43 -6.08
CA LEU A 175 -10.24 15.35 -6.83
C LEU A 175 -11.77 15.30 -6.57
N GLY A 176 -12.36 16.47 -6.30
CA GLY A 176 -13.78 16.61 -5.97
C GLY A 176 -14.14 16.22 -4.53
N LEU A 177 -13.15 16.00 -3.67
CA LEU A 177 -13.34 15.82 -2.23
C LEU A 177 -13.18 17.15 -1.50
N ASP A 178 -13.77 17.25 -0.31
CA ASP A 178 -13.50 18.37 0.60
C ASP A 178 -12.06 18.26 1.13
N SER A 179 -11.26 19.31 0.93
CA SER A 179 -9.87 19.36 1.36
C SER A 179 -9.70 19.21 2.87
N ALA A 180 -10.71 19.58 3.67
CA ALA A 180 -10.72 19.36 5.12
C ALA A 180 -10.78 17.87 5.52
N ASN A 181 -11.10 16.98 4.57
CA ASN A 181 -11.16 15.53 4.78
C ASN A 181 -9.93 14.81 4.20
N VAL A 182 -8.94 15.51 3.67
CA VAL A 182 -7.69 14.92 3.16
C VAL A 182 -6.52 15.36 4.02
N LEU A 183 -5.81 14.40 4.61
CA LEU A 183 -4.64 14.66 5.45
C LEU A 183 -3.44 13.87 4.94
N PHE A 184 -2.39 14.57 4.53
CA PHE A 184 -1.13 13.95 4.15
C PHE A 184 -0.22 13.80 5.37
N VAL A 185 0.35 12.61 5.54
CA VAL A 185 1.30 12.30 6.60
C VAL A 185 2.59 11.73 6.01
N ARG A 186 3.74 12.19 6.50
CA ARG A 186 5.03 11.71 6.03
C ARG A 186 5.43 10.45 6.78
N GLN A 187 5.86 9.43 6.06
CA GLN A 187 6.50 8.26 6.67
C GLN A 187 7.92 8.60 7.12
N ARG A 188 8.45 7.83 8.08
CA ARG A 188 9.84 7.99 8.53
C ARG A 188 10.80 7.50 7.46
N MET A 189 11.97 8.12 7.39
CA MET A 189 13.06 7.76 6.48
C MET A 189 14.24 7.17 7.26
N MET A 190 14.87 6.15 6.71
CA MET A 190 15.96 5.38 7.32
C MET A 190 17.25 5.51 6.50
N PRO A 191 18.41 5.76 7.13
CA PRO A 191 19.70 5.70 6.46
C PRO A 191 19.96 4.32 5.86
N SER A 192 20.51 4.29 4.64
CA SER A 192 21.20 3.10 4.12
C SER A 192 22.56 2.95 4.77
N VAL A 193 22.93 1.70 5.06
CA VAL A 193 24.22 1.37 5.69
C VAL A 193 25.04 0.41 4.84
N ASP A 194 26.36 0.54 4.86
CA ASP A 194 27.28 -0.40 4.21
C ASP A 194 27.37 -1.71 5.01
N VAL A 195 28.20 -2.64 4.55
CA VAL A 195 28.36 -3.94 5.21
C VAL A 195 29.06 -3.85 6.57
N GLU A 196 29.68 -2.70 6.87
CA GLU A 196 30.25 -2.36 8.16
C GLU A 196 29.29 -1.54 9.05
N GLY A 197 28.07 -1.26 8.58
CA GLY A 197 27.08 -0.49 9.33
C GLY A 197 27.24 1.03 9.25
N ARG A 198 28.07 1.55 8.33
CA ARG A 198 28.27 2.99 8.16
C ARG A 198 27.29 3.59 7.18
N PHE A 199 26.82 4.80 7.46
CA PHE A 199 25.86 5.51 6.61
C PHE A 199 26.46 5.83 5.23
N LEU A 200 25.68 5.59 4.18
CA LEU A 200 26.06 5.96 2.82
C LEU A 200 25.78 7.45 2.56
N LEU A 201 26.64 8.06 1.75
CA LEU A 201 26.39 9.37 1.13
C LEU A 201 26.25 9.15 -0.38
N ASP A 202 25.38 9.89 -1.07
CA ASP A 202 25.31 9.94 -2.56
C ASP A 202 25.70 11.33 -3.12
N ALA A 203 25.81 12.33 -2.25
CA ALA A 203 26.38 13.64 -2.52
C ALA A 203 27.16 14.15 -1.29
N PRO A 204 28.05 15.14 -1.41
CA PRO A 204 28.94 15.57 -0.33
C PRO A 204 28.20 15.95 0.96
N GLY A 205 26.98 16.46 0.83
CA GLY A 205 26.11 16.88 1.92
C GLY A 205 24.80 16.09 2.03
N HIS A 206 24.74 14.86 1.52
CA HIS A 206 23.49 14.10 1.51
C HIS A 206 23.68 12.64 1.91
N ILE A 207 23.00 12.25 2.99
CA ILE A 207 22.90 10.86 3.46
C ILE A 207 21.86 10.14 2.61
N VAL A 208 22.17 8.92 2.17
CA VAL A 208 21.23 8.08 1.43
C VAL A 208 20.13 7.61 2.38
N MET A 209 18.91 8.11 2.18
CA MET A 209 17.74 7.79 2.99
C MET A 209 16.74 6.96 2.19
N ASN A 210 15.98 6.08 2.86
CA ASN A 210 14.95 5.26 2.25
C ASN A 210 13.68 5.21 3.11
N PRO A 211 12.49 5.03 2.50
CA PRO A 211 11.29 4.69 3.24
C PRO A 211 11.50 3.55 4.24
N ASN A 212 10.90 3.63 5.42
CA ASN A 212 10.92 2.56 6.42
C ASN A 212 9.92 1.41 6.14
N GLY A 213 9.50 1.23 4.89
CA GLY A 213 8.51 0.23 4.47
C GLY A 213 7.06 0.59 4.84
N HIS A 214 6.12 -0.21 4.36
CA HIS A 214 4.69 0.07 4.56
C HIS A 214 4.21 -0.20 6.00
N GLY A 215 4.97 -0.95 6.81
CA GLY A 215 4.77 -1.04 8.26
C GLY A 215 4.97 0.28 9.00
N GLY A 216 5.72 1.20 8.39
CA GLY A 216 5.87 2.58 8.83
C GLY A 216 4.55 3.37 8.88
N SER A 217 3.47 2.81 8.33
CA SER A 217 2.11 3.32 8.49
C SER A 217 1.65 3.39 9.94
N ILE A 218 2.07 2.46 10.82
CA ILE A 218 1.72 2.48 12.24
C ILE A 218 2.21 3.76 12.93
N PRO A 219 3.53 4.07 12.93
CA PRO A 219 4.00 5.34 13.48
C PRO A 219 3.49 6.55 12.71
N ALA A 220 3.36 6.50 11.38
CA ALA A 220 2.81 7.61 10.61
C ALA A 220 1.36 7.96 11.01
N MET A 221 0.54 6.96 11.37
CA MET A 221 -0.82 7.20 11.86
C MET A 221 -0.86 7.89 13.22
N VAL A 222 0.08 7.57 14.11
CA VAL A 222 0.11 8.15 15.46
C VAL A 222 0.80 9.51 15.44
N ASP A 223 2.05 9.57 14.97
CA ASP A 223 2.88 10.77 14.96
C ASP A 223 2.32 11.84 14.02
N GLY A 224 1.76 11.40 12.88
CA GLY A 224 1.15 12.28 11.87
C GLY A 224 -0.24 12.80 12.26
N GLY A 225 -0.75 12.46 13.45
CA GLY A 225 -2.03 12.94 13.97
C GLY A 225 -3.26 12.31 13.32
N VAL A 226 -3.12 11.23 12.55
CA VAL A 226 -4.25 10.51 11.94
C VAL A 226 -5.18 9.97 13.01
N LEU A 227 -4.67 9.26 14.02
CA LEU A 227 -5.54 8.71 15.07
C LEU A 227 -6.20 9.81 15.92
N ALA A 228 -5.54 10.95 16.11
CA ALA A 228 -6.12 12.10 16.80
C ALA A 228 -7.26 12.73 15.99
N ASP A 229 -7.08 12.87 14.68
CA ASP A 229 -8.12 13.32 13.75
C ASP A 229 -9.29 12.34 13.67
N ALA A 230 -9.00 11.04 13.52
CA ALA A 230 -9.99 9.97 13.47
C ALA A 230 -10.90 9.98 14.71
N ARG A 231 -10.30 9.98 15.92
CA ARG A 231 -11.04 10.05 17.19
C ARG A 231 -11.93 11.28 17.29
N ARG A 232 -11.44 12.45 16.85
CA ARG A 232 -12.24 13.70 16.85
C ARG A 232 -13.48 13.59 15.96
N ARG A 233 -13.42 12.78 14.90
CA ARG A 233 -14.51 12.56 13.95
C ARG A 233 -15.42 11.38 14.31
N GLY A 234 -15.09 10.62 15.36
CA GLY A 234 -15.80 9.39 15.69
C GLY A 234 -15.41 8.19 14.82
N VAL A 235 -14.30 8.28 14.09
CA VAL A 235 -13.73 7.18 13.31
C VAL A 235 -12.94 6.25 14.24
N ASP A 236 -13.31 4.98 14.23
CA ASP A 236 -12.62 3.91 14.97
C ASP A 236 -12.16 2.76 14.07
N LEU A 237 -12.58 2.73 12.80
CA LEU A 237 -12.16 1.76 11.78
C LEU A 237 -11.32 2.44 10.70
N ILE A 238 -10.14 1.91 10.43
CA ILE A 238 -9.22 2.39 9.38
C ILE A 238 -9.14 1.34 8.27
N SER A 239 -9.68 1.65 7.10
CA SER A 239 -9.51 0.84 5.90
C SER A 239 -8.18 1.19 5.23
N TYR A 240 -7.26 0.23 5.21
CA TYR A 240 -5.88 0.39 4.79
C TYR A 240 -5.63 -0.27 3.43
N PHE A 241 -4.95 0.44 2.51
CA PHE A 241 -4.60 -0.09 1.19
C PHE A 241 -3.38 0.58 0.55
N GLN A 242 -2.80 -0.08 -0.45
CA GLN A 242 -1.69 0.43 -1.27
C GLN A 242 -2.21 1.21 -2.48
N VAL A 243 -1.47 2.24 -2.90
CA VAL A 243 -1.88 3.14 -3.99
C VAL A 243 -1.97 2.47 -5.35
N ASP A 244 -1.23 1.37 -5.57
CA ASP A 244 -0.96 0.81 -6.88
C ASP A 244 -1.99 -0.17 -7.42
N ASN A 245 -3.04 -0.45 -6.66
CA ASN A 245 -4.13 -1.30 -7.07
C ASN A 245 -5.35 -0.46 -7.43
N TRP A 246 -5.54 -0.17 -8.73
CA TRP A 246 -6.68 0.59 -9.21
C TRP A 246 -8.02 -0.06 -8.86
N ALA A 247 -8.07 -1.38 -8.65
CA ALA A 247 -9.30 -2.15 -8.45
C ALA A 247 -9.74 -2.23 -6.98
N VAL A 248 -8.90 -1.83 -6.03
CA VAL A 248 -9.18 -2.00 -4.59
C VAL A 248 -10.53 -1.41 -4.17
N LYS A 249 -11.30 -2.17 -3.39
CA LYS A 249 -12.52 -1.69 -2.73
C LYS A 249 -12.18 -0.95 -1.44
N VAL A 250 -11.99 0.38 -1.51
CA VAL A 250 -11.35 1.22 -0.48
C VAL A 250 -12.06 1.26 0.88
N ALA A 251 -13.37 1.05 0.97
CA ALA A 251 -14.11 0.92 2.22
C ALA A 251 -15.18 -0.15 2.09
N ASP A 252 -14.74 -1.37 1.77
CA ASP A 252 -15.65 -2.49 1.51
C ASP A 252 -16.54 -2.82 2.70
N PRO A 253 -17.88 -2.67 2.59
CA PRO A 253 -18.81 -2.98 3.67
C PRO A 253 -18.72 -4.43 4.13
N TYR A 254 -18.40 -5.38 3.24
CA TYR A 254 -18.35 -6.79 3.61
C TYR A 254 -17.18 -7.08 4.55
N ALA A 255 -15.98 -6.56 4.24
CA ALA A 255 -14.81 -6.66 5.11
C ALA A 255 -14.97 -5.88 6.42
N LEU A 256 -15.53 -4.67 6.36
CA LEU A 256 -15.84 -3.87 7.55
C LEU A 256 -16.83 -4.60 8.46
N GLY A 257 -17.84 -5.24 7.87
CA GLY A 257 -18.84 -6.05 8.55
C GLY A 257 -18.27 -7.15 9.40
N TYR A 258 -17.47 -8.03 8.80
CA TYR A 258 -16.80 -9.10 9.55
C TYR A 258 -15.85 -8.56 10.61
N HIS A 259 -15.12 -7.48 10.33
CA HIS A 259 -14.27 -6.83 11.32
C HIS A 259 -15.08 -6.41 12.56
N VAL A 260 -16.23 -5.76 12.35
CA VAL A 260 -17.13 -5.32 13.42
C VAL A 260 -17.75 -6.50 14.16
N LEU A 261 -18.36 -7.45 13.44
CA LEU A 261 -19.08 -8.58 14.04
C LEU A 261 -18.17 -9.50 14.83
N ARG A 262 -16.90 -9.63 14.44
CA ARG A 262 -15.90 -10.46 15.12
C ARG A 262 -15.15 -9.68 16.22
N GLY A 263 -15.41 -8.38 16.39
CA GLY A 263 -14.65 -7.54 17.32
C GLY A 263 -13.16 -7.54 17.03
N ALA A 264 -12.80 -7.57 15.73
CA ALA A 264 -11.42 -7.75 15.31
C ALA A 264 -10.59 -6.48 15.53
N GLU A 265 -9.30 -6.65 15.76
CA GLU A 265 -8.34 -5.57 15.88
C GLU A 265 -7.67 -5.28 14.53
N MET A 266 -7.38 -6.34 13.77
CA MET A 266 -6.90 -6.30 12.39
C MET A 266 -7.56 -7.39 11.57
N SER A 267 -8.09 -7.04 10.41
CA SER A 267 -8.61 -7.98 9.42
C SER A 267 -7.84 -7.83 8.12
N SER A 268 -7.71 -8.92 7.37
CA SER A 268 -6.96 -8.93 6.11
C SER A 268 -7.87 -9.45 5.00
N LYS A 269 -7.87 -8.79 3.85
CA LYS A 269 -8.34 -9.42 2.62
C LYS A 269 -7.23 -10.28 2.06
N ASN A 270 -7.57 -11.39 1.40
CA ASN A 270 -6.62 -12.36 0.89
C ASN A 270 -7.13 -12.83 -0.48
N GLN A 271 -6.23 -12.87 -1.45
CA GLN A 271 -6.51 -13.55 -2.70
C GLN A 271 -6.16 -15.03 -2.56
N GLU A 272 -6.98 -15.90 -3.13
CA GLU A 272 -6.59 -17.29 -3.29
C GLU A 272 -5.41 -17.37 -4.26
N LYS A 273 -4.33 -18.04 -3.85
CA LYS A 273 -3.17 -18.28 -4.69
C LYS A 273 -3.54 -19.14 -5.91
N ASN A 274 -3.02 -18.78 -7.07
CA ASN A 274 -3.22 -19.59 -8.29
C ASN A 274 -2.29 -20.81 -8.33
N GLU A 275 -1.13 -20.72 -7.68
CA GLU A 275 -0.13 -21.77 -7.62
C GLU A 275 0.71 -21.66 -6.33
N ALA A 276 1.33 -22.76 -5.92
CA ALA A 276 2.10 -22.83 -4.67
C ALA A 276 3.21 -21.78 -4.57
N ARG A 277 3.83 -21.41 -5.71
CA ARG A 277 4.97 -20.48 -5.81
C ARG A 277 4.61 -19.10 -6.33
N GLU A 278 3.34 -18.71 -6.29
CA GLU A 278 2.95 -17.36 -6.66
C GLU A 278 3.70 -16.32 -5.80
N ASN A 279 4.16 -15.23 -6.43
CA ASN A 279 4.88 -14.12 -5.79
C ASN A 279 3.95 -13.25 -4.91
N VAL A 280 3.39 -13.86 -3.87
CA VAL A 280 2.55 -13.22 -2.86
C VAL A 280 2.87 -13.82 -1.48
N GLY A 281 2.95 -12.98 -0.46
CA GLY A 281 3.13 -13.44 0.91
C GLY A 281 1.94 -14.28 1.38
N VAL A 282 2.18 -15.29 2.21
CA VAL A 282 1.16 -16.24 2.68
C VAL A 282 0.79 -15.94 4.12
N HIS A 283 -0.48 -15.64 4.38
CA HIS A 283 -1.01 -15.48 5.73
C HIS A 283 -1.18 -16.85 6.40
N CYS A 284 -0.51 -17.04 7.53
CA CYS A 284 -0.48 -18.30 8.26
C CYS A 284 -0.34 -18.06 9.78
N LEU A 285 -0.52 -19.13 10.54
CA LEU A 285 -0.19 -19.21 11.95
C LEU A 285 1.13 -19.97 12.09
N CYS A 286 2.13 -19.35 12.70
CA CYS A 286 3.44 -19.93 12.96
C CYS A 286 3.69 -19.94 14.46
N ASP A 287 3.84 -21.12 15.06
CA ASP A 287 4.10 -21.31 16.49
C ASP A 287 3.18 -20.51 17.44
N GLY A 288 1.91 -20.36 17.04
CA GLY A 288 0.89 -19.64 17.82
C GLY A 288 0.77 -18.14 17.49
N GLU A 289 1.57 -17.61 16.56
CA GLU A 289 1.50 -16.21 16.12
C GLU A 289 1.05 -16.08 14.66
N TYR A 290 0.05 -15.22 14.41
CA TYR A 290 -0.36 -14.90 13.04
C TYR A 290 0.67 -14.01 12.36
N ARG A 291 1.00 -14.33 11.11
CA ARG A 291 1.96 -13.58 10.30
C ARG A 291 1.73 -13.80 8.82
N VAL A 292 2.46 -13.04 8.01
CA VAL A 292 2.59 -13.30 6.58
C VAL A 292 4.03 -13.68 6.30
N ILE A 293 4.24 -14.88 5.76
CA ILE A 293 5.56 -15.29 5.27
C ILE A 293 5.70 -14.77 3.83
N GLU A 294 6.69 -13.92 3.61
CA GLU A 294 6.92 -13.28 2.32
C GLU A 294 7.30 -14.28 1.22
N TYR A 295 6.97 -13.96 -0.02
CA TYR A 295 7.13 -14.89 -1.14
C TYR A 295 8.59 -15.30 -1.39
N THR A 296 9.54 -14.42 -1.02
CA THR A 296 10.98 -14.68 -1.10
C THR A 296 11.46 -15.74 -0.11
N GLU A 297 10.64 -16.12 0.87
CA GLU A 297 10.97 -17.08 1.90
C GLU A 297 10.24 -18.43 1.76
N LEU A 298 9.35 -18.59 0.77
CA LEU A 298 8.50 -19.79 0.66
C LEU A 298 9.28 -21.10 0.60
N GLU A 299 10.42 -21.12 -0.10
CA GLU A 299 11.26 -22.31 -0.23
C GLU A 299 11.88 -22.76 1.12
N ARG A 300 12.00 -21.83 2.08
CA ARG A 300 12.49 -22.15 3.44
C ARG A 300 11.44 -22.91 4.24
N PHE A 301 10.16 -22.82 3.86
CA PHE A 301 9.05 -23.44 4.56
C PHE A 301 8.22 -24.34 3.63
N PRO A 302 8.68 -25.57 3.34
CA PRO A 302 8.01 -26.50 2.42
C PRO A 302 6.55 -26.78 2.74
N ALA A 303 6.12 -26.59 4.00
CA ALA A 303 4.72 -26.68 4.39
C ALA A 303 3.81 -25.74 3.59
N LEU A 304 4.29 -24.53 3.25
CA LEU A 304 3.54 -23.51 2.50
C LEU A 304 3.33 -23.86 1.02
N LEU A 305 4.04 -24.88 0.54
CA LEU A 305 3.99 -25.34 -0.85
C LEU A 305 3.15 -26.61 -1.02
N LYS A 306 2.48 -27.06 0.04
CA LYS A 306 1.67 -28.29 0.02
C LYS A 306 0.37 -28.09 -0.74
N GLU A 307 0.07 -29.09 -1.56
CA GLU A 307 -1.24 -29.32 -2.16
C GLU A 307 -1.98 -30.42 -1.39
N ASP A 308 -3.31 -30.37 -1.39
CA ASP A 308 -4.17 -31.42 -0.87
C ASP A 308 -4.31 -32.59 -1.87
N GLY A 309 -5.11 -33.59 -1.52
CA GLY A 309 -5.31 -34.78 -2.35
C GLY A 309 -6.04 -34.53 -3.68
N GLU A 310 -6.66 -33.36 -3.85
CA GLU A 310 -7.40 -32.94 -5.04
C GLU A 310 -6.62 -31.91 -5.88
N GLY A 311 -5.40 -31.54 -5.44
CA GLY A 311 -4.56 -30.54 -6.09
C GLY A 311 -4.84 -29.10 -5.65
N GLY A 312 -5.67 -28.90 -4.63
CA GLY A 312 -5.92 -27.59 -4.02
C GLY A 312 -4.77 -27.14 -3.13
N LEU A 313 -4.51 -25.84 -3.03
CA LEU A 313 -3.45 -25.32 -2.17
C LEU A 313 -3.88 -25.34 -0.70
N VAL A 314 -3.10 -26.00 0.17
CA VAL A 314 -3.37 -26.00 1.62
C VAL A 314 -3.18 -24.60 2.22
N PHE A 315 -2.20 -23.87 1.70
CA PHE A 315 -1.87 -22.50 2.10
C PHE A 315 -2.17 -21.53 0.96
N SER A 316 -3.45 -21.21 0.81
CA SER A 316 -3.97 -20.41 -0.29
C SER A 316 -4.13 -18.92 0.01
N ALA A 317 -4.06 -18.51 1.28
CA ALA A 317 -4.29 -17.13 1.73
C ALA A 317 -3.14 -16.18 1.34
N GLY A 318 -3.14 -15.71 0.09
CA GLY A 318 -2.19 -14.73 -0.43
C GLY A 318 -2.53 -13.31 0.01
N ASN A 319 -1.60 -12.60 0.65
CA ASN A 319 -1.80 -11.26 1.19
C ASN A 319 -1.60 -10.15 0.13
N PRO A 320 -2.65 -9.39 -0.24
CA PRO A 320 -2.59 -8.22 -1.13
C PRO A 320 -2.26 -6.91 -0.41
N ALA A 321 -1.99 -6.93 0.91
CA ALA A 321 -1.80 -5.75 1.76
C ALA A 321 -3.03 -4.81 1.80
N ILE A 322 -4.22 -5.40 1.92
CA ILE A 322 -5.50 -4.70 2.11
C ILE A 322 -6.06 -5.13 3.47
N HIS A 323 -6.22 -4.18 4.38
CA HIS A 323 -6.56 -4.46 5.78
C HIS A 323 -7.65 -3.54 6.30
N VAL A 324 -8.33 -3.98 7.37
CA VAL A 324 -9.12 -3.11 8.24
C VAL A 324 -8.47 -3.13 9.62
N LEU A 325 -8.16 -1.96 10.18
CA LEU A 325 -7.49 -1.80 11.46
C LEU A 325 -8.39 -1.02 12.42
N SER A 326 -8.54 -1.52 13.64
CA SER A 326 -9.10 -0.73 14.73
C SER A 326 -8.12 0.37 15.14
N ALA A 327 -8.61 1.60 15.33
CA ALA A 327 -7.77 2.74 15.72
C ALA A 327 -7.01 2.47 17.04
N ASP A 328 -7.67 1.86 18.02
CA ASP A 328 -7.05 1.53 19.32
C ASP A 328 -6.01 0.41 19.20
N PHE A 329 -6.16 -0.50 18.23
CA PHE A 329 -5.15 -1.50 17.93
C PHE A 329 -3.87 -0.85 17.38
N VAL A 330 -4.00 0.10 16.44
CA VAL A 330 -2.85 0.85 15.90
C VAL A 330 -2.09 1.56 17.02
N GLU A 331 -2.81 2.24 17.93
CA GLU A 331 -2.16 2.90 19.07
C GLU A 331 -1.47 1.90 20.02
N ARG A 332 -2.07 0.72 20.25
CA ARG A 332 -1.47 -0.34 21.07
C ARG A 332 -0.18 -0.87 20.45
N VAL A 333 -0.18 -1.17 19.14
CA VAL A 333 1.02 -1.63 18.43
C VAL A 333 2.10 -0.55 18.44
N TYR A 334 1.73 0.72 18.25
CA TYR A 334 2.67 1.84 18.30
C TYR A 334 3.40 1.96 19.66
N ARG A 335 2.70 1.73 20.78
CA ARG A 335 3.31 1.81 22.13
C ARG A 335 4.40 0.75 22.38
N GLN A 336 4.42 -0.31 21.58
CA GLN A 336 5.41 -1.39 21.63
C GLN A 336 6.19 -1.49 20.31
N TYR A 337 6.24 -0.41 19.53
CA TYR A 337 6.84 -0.42 18.19
C TYR A 337 8.35 -0.71 18.19
N ASP A 338 9.02 -0.56 19.34
CA ASP A 338 10.40 -0.99 19.52
C ASP A 338 10.60 -2.51 19.34
N GLU A 339 9.55 -3.29 19.57
CA GLU A 339 9.52 -4.74 19.35
C GLU A 339 9.02 -5.10 17.94
N PHE A 340 8.61 -4.11 17.13
CA PHE A 340 8.06 -4.35 15.79
C PHE A 340 9.13 -4.95 14.86
N PRO A 341 8.81 -6.02 14.10
CA PRO A 341 9.80 -6.66 13.23
C PRO A 341 10.37 -5.72 12.18
N TRP A 342 11.69 -5.77 12.03
CA TRP A 342 12.44 -5.09 10.98
C TRP A 342 13.08 -6.11 10.04
N HIS A 343 12.95 -5.84 8.75
CA HIS A 343 13.50 -6.65 7.67
C HIS A 343 14.63 -5.89 6.99
N ARG A 344 15.68 -6.61 6.60
CA ARG A 344 16.79 -6.03 5.84
C ARG A 344 16.73 -6.45 4.38
N ALA A 345 17.06 -5.53 3.48
CA ALA A 345 17.23 -5.83 2.07
C ALA A 345 18.63 -5.42 1.60
N HIS A 346 19.40 -6.38 1.09
CA HIS A 346 20.72 -6.11 0.51
C HIS A 346 20.58 -5.65 -0.94
N LYS A 347 20.96 -4.40 -1.23
CA LYS A 347 20.74 -3.76 -2.53
C LYS A 347 22.01 -3.11 -3.07
N ARG A 348 22.02 -2.90 -4.39
CA ARG A 348 22.95 -2.00 -5.07
C ARG A 348 22.49 -0.56 -4.81
N VAL A 349 23.31 0.22 -4.14
CA VAL A 349 23.03 1.61 -3.78
C VAL A 349 24.20 2.47 -4.24
N LEU A 350 23.91 3.41 -5.13
CA LEU A 350 24.83 4.45 -5.59
C LEU A 350 25.36 5.23 -4.38
N TYR A 351 26.67 5.46 -4.33
CA TYR A 351 27.30 6.12 -3.18
C TYR A 351 28.56 6.91 -3.56
N LEU A 352 28.94 7.88 -2.74
CA LEU A 352 30.23 8.55 -2.80
C LEU A 352 31.29 7.76 -2.05
N ASN A 353 32.42 7.53 -2.71
CA ASN A 353 33.61 6.97 -2.07
C ASN A 353 34.36 8.03 -1.22
N ALA A 354 35.49 7.63 -0.63
CA ALA A 354 36.32 8.50 0.23
C ALA A 354 36.87 9.74 -0.51
N ASP A 355 37.10 9.62 -1.83
CA ASP A 355 37.64 10.70 -2.67
C ASP A 355 36.54 11.65 -3.19
N GLY A 356 35.27 11.40 -2.86
CA GLY A 356 34.13 12.20 -3.33
C GLY A 356 33.67 11.86 -4.75
N VAL A 357 34.03 10.68 -5.25
CA VAL A 357 33.59 10.16 -6.55
C VAL A 357 32.35 9.29 -6.38
N LEU A 358 31.34 9.55 -7.21
CA LEU A 358 30.11 8.76 -7.26
C LEU A 358 30.36 7.40 -7.92
N VAL A 359 30.03 6.33 -7.21
CA VAL A 359 30.28 4.94 -7.60
C VAL A 359 28.96 4.21 -7.74
N GLU A 360 28.70 3.69 -8.93
CA GLU A 360 27.65 2.69 -9.15
C GLU A 360 28.25 1.29 -8.87
N PRO A 361 27.81 0.59 -7.81
CA PRO A 361 28.40 -0.68 -7.42
C PRO A 361 27.95 -1.80 -8.36
N GLU A 362 28.82 -2.77 -8.68
CA GLU A 362 28.45 -3.94 -9.52
C GLU A 362 27.63 -4.99 -8.77
N LYS A 363 27.86 -5.11 -7.45
CA LYS A 363 27.18 -6.05 -6.55
C LYS A 363 26.47 -5.28 -5.44
N PRO A 364 25.47 -5.89 -4.77
CA PRO A 364 24.89 -5.29 -3.57
C PRO A 364 25.98 -4.86 -2.58
N ASN A 365 25.87 -3.64 -2.06
CA ASN A 365 26.86 -2.98 -1.21
C ASN A 365 26.26 -2.35 0.06
N ALA A 366 24.93 -2.31 0.16
CA ALA A 366 24.26 -1.64 1.25
C ALA A 366 22.97 -2.34 1.67
N TYR A 367 22.67 -2.24 2.97
CA TYR A 367 21.44 -2.70 3.57
C TYR A 367 20.43 -1.55 3.69
N LYS A 368 19.17 -1.88 3.44
CA LYS A 368 17.99 -1.04 3.72
C LYS A 368 17.15 -1.74 4.77
N PHE A 369 16.56 -0.96 5.67
CA PHE A 369 15.69 -1.47 6.72
C PHE A 369 14.24 -1.08 6.45
N GLU A 370 13.35 -2.06 6.45
CA GLU A 370 11.93 -1.88 6.17
C GLU A 370 11.09 -2.62 7.21
N THR A 371 9.91 -2.09 7.49
CA THR A 371 8.88 -2.75 8.29
C THR A 371 7.71 -3.09 7.38
N PHE A 372 7.00 -4.18 7.69
CA PHE A 372 5.83 -4.59 6.93
C PHE A 372 4.57 -4.50 7.77
N VAL A 373 3.52 -3.87 7.24
CA VAL A 373 2.25 -3.63 7.95
C VAL A 373 1.62 -4.93 8.45
N PHE A 374 1.79 -6.03 7.72
CA PHE A 374 1.23 -7.32 8.08
C PHE A 374 1.97 -7.98 9.24
N ASP A 375 3.15 -7.51 9.65
CA ASP A 375 3.74 -7.92 10.93
C ASP A 375 2.92 -7.44 12.13
N ALA A 376 2.00 -6.48 11.93
CA ALA A 376 1.02 -6.13 12.95
C ALA A 376 0.13 -7.31 13.35
N LEU A 377 -0.06 -8.31 12.46
CA LEU A 377 -0.83 -9.53 12.76
C LEU A 377 -0.26 -10.30 13.96
N ARG A 378 1.04 -10.17 14.26
CA ARG A 378 1.68 -10.81 15.42
C ARG A 378 1.12 -10.30 16.76
N TYR A 379 0.45 -9.15 16.76
CA TYR A 379 -0.01 -8.48 17.97
C TYR A 379 -1.52 -8.59 18.22
N VAL A 380 -2.28 -9.24 17.33
CA VAL A 380 -3.73 -9.41 17.48
C VAL A 380 -4.07 -10.37 18.62
N ARG A 381 -5.25 -10.19 19.24
CA ARG A 381 -5.72 -11.01 20.36
C ARG A 381 -7.01 -11.79 20.06
N HIS A 382 -7.24 -12.06 18.78
CA HIS A 382 -8.45 -12.71 18.29
C HIS A 382 -8.09 -13.70 17.17
N ASP A 383 -9.02 -14.62 16.88
CA ASP A 383 -8.93 -15.52 15.73
C ASP A 383 -8.89 -14.74 14.40
N PRO A 384 -8.29 -15.29 13.32
CA PRO A 384 -8.02 -14.50 12.13
C PRO A 384 -9.32 -14.15 11.42
N VAL A 385 -9.44 -12.87 11.06
CA VAL A 385 -10.49 -12.39 10.16
C VAL A 385 -9.84 -12.17 8.80
N ALA A 386 -9.77 -13.25 8.03
CA ALA A 386 -9.12 -13.32 6.73
C ALA A 386 -10.18 -13.51 5.64
N LEU A 387 -10.50 -12.45 4.90
CA LEU A 387 -11.56 -12.45 3.89
C LEU A 387 -10.99 -12.82 2.52
N GLU A 388 -11.59 -13.79 1.84
CA GLU A 388 -11.27 -14.09 0.46
C GLU A 388 -11.83 -13.02 -0.49
N ILE A 389 -11.02 -12.59 -1.46
CA ILE A 389 -11.42 -11.65 -2.51
C ILE A 389 -11.36 -12.28 -3.88
N ASP A 390 -12.14 -11.72 -4.79
CA ASP A 390 -11.90 -11.90 -6.22
C ASP A 390 -10.65 -11.13 -6.65
N ARG A 391 -9.95 -11.63 -7.67
CA ARG A 391 -8.87 -10.85 -8.31
C ARG A 391 -9.46 -9.83 -9.27
N PRO A 392 -10.28 -10.22 -10.26
CA PRO A 392 -10.91 -9.24 -11.15
C PRO A 392 -11.79 -8.28 -10.35
N GLY A 393 -11.61 -6.98 -10.56
CA GLY A 393 -12.40 -5.96 -9.88
C GLY A 393 -12.05 -5.72 -8.41
N GLU A 394 -10.98 -6.32 -7.88
CA GLU A 394 -10.54 -6.02 -6.50
C GLU A 394 -9.03 -6.08 -6.27
N TYR A 395 -8.28 -6.94 -6.97
CA TYR A 395 -6.82 -6.99 -6.91
C TYR A 395 -6.15 -7.07 -8.28
N THR A 396 -5.65 -5.92 -8.73
CA THR A 396 -4.89 -5.80 -9.99
C THR A 396 -3.83 -4.70 -9.83
N PRO A 397 -2.78 -4.94 -9.01
CA PRO A 397 -1.75 -3.95 -8.75
C PRO A 397 -0.84 -3.76 -9.97
N ILE A 398 -0.24 -2.58 -10.09
CA ILE A 398 0.76 -2.30 -11.15
C ILE A 398 2.16 -2.11 -10.55
N LYS A 399 3.16 -2.80 -11.08
CA LYS A 399 4.57 -2.76 -10.63
C LYS A 399 5.53 -2.43 -11.77
N THR A 400 5.21 -2.86 -12.99
CA THR A 400 5.97 -2.64 -14.23
C THR A 400 5.02 -2.24 -15.36
N TYR A 401 5.57 -1.75 -16.47
CA TYR A 401 4.77 -1.46 -17.67
C TYR A 401 4.52 -2.72 -18.51
N ASP A 402 5.58 -3.47 -18.82
CA ASP A 402 5.59 -4.58 -19.79
C ASP A 402 4.68 -5.76 -19.41
N GLU A 403 4.29 -6.54 -20.42
CA GLU A 403 3.47 -7.76 -20.25
C GLU A 403 3.96 -8.68 -19.14
N GLY A 404 3.03 -9.14 -18.30
CA GLY A 404 3.31 -9.99 -17.16
C GLY A 404 2.36 -9.75 -15.99
N PRO A 405 2.44 -10.58 -14.93
CA PRO A 405 1.65 -10.38 -13.72
C PRO A 405 1.93 -9.00 -13.11
N ASN A 406 0.87 -8.34 -12.63
CA ASN A 406 0.95 -7.03 -11.98
C ASN A 406 1.56 -5.92 -12.86
N SER A 407 1.31 -5.93 -14.17
CA SER A 407 1.73 -4.86 -15.08
C SER A 407 0.60 -3.93 -15.50
N VAL A 408 0.94 -2.79 -16.09
CA VAL A 408 -0.04 -1.85 -16.66
C VAL A 408 -0.84 -2.50 -17.78
N VAL A 409 -0.18 -3.22 -18.69
CA VAL A 409 -0.87 -3.91 -19.80
C VAL A 409 -1.83 -4.98 -19.28
N HIS A 410 -1.41 -5.74 -18.26
CA HIS A 410 -2.27 -6.70 -17.60
C HIS A 410 -3.47 -6.01 -16.91
N ALA A 411 -3.24 -4.86 -16.28
CA ALA A 411 -4.31 -4.09 -15.65
C ALA A 411 -5.37 -3.62 -16.65
N TRP A 412 -4.97 -3.12 -17.82
CA TRP A 412 -5.91 -2.72 -18.89
C TRP A 412 -6.71 -3.90 -19.44
N ARG A 413 -6.08 -5.06 -19.63
CA ARG A 413 -6.81 -6.28 -20.02
C ARG A 413 -7.87 -6.65 -18.97
N THR A 414 -7.50 -6.64 -17.69
CA THR A 414 -8.43 -6.97 -16.60
C THR A 414 -9.53 -5.92 -16.43
N MET A 415 -9.23 -4.63 -16.61
CA MET A 415 -10.25 -3.55 -16.63
C MET A 415 -11.31 -3.80 -17.71
N ARG A 416 -10.86 -4.09 -18.94
CA ARG A 416 -11.74 -4.38 -20.08
C ARG A 416 -12.68 -5.53 -19.79
N GLU A 417 -12.13 -6.68 -19.39
CA GLU A 417 -12.94 -7.87 -19.11
C GLU A 417 -13.86 -7.68 -17.91
N TYR A 418 -13.43 -6.94 -16.89
CA TYR A 418 -14.24 -6.68 -15.71
C TYR A 418 -15.47 -5.82 -16.03
N TRP A 419 -15.27 -4.69 -16.70
CA TRP A 419 -16.38 -3.80 -17.03
C TRP A 419 -17.19 -4.25 -18.24
N ALA A 420 -16.61 -5.01 -19.18
CA ALA A 420 -17.38 -5.61 -20.27
C ALA A 420 -18.56 -6.44 -19.75
N GLN A 421 -18.36 -7.19 -18.66
CA GLN A 421 -19.43 -7.94 -17.99
C GLN A 421 -20.56 -7.02 -17.50
N TRP A 422 -20.25 -5.79 -17.11
CA TRP A 422 -21.26 -4.81 -16.67
C TRP A 422 -22.09 -4.29 -17.85
N PHE A 423 -21.41 -3.93 -18.94
CA PHE A 423 -22.06 -3.52 -20.18
C PHE A 423 -22.95 -4.62 -20.75
N GLU A 424 -22.43 -5.86 -20.83
CA GLU A 424 -23.17 -7.03 -21.32
C GLU A 424 -24.41 -7.32 -20.46
N ALA A 425 -24.28 -7.26 -19.13
CA ALA A 425 -25.42 -7.43 -18.22
C ALA A 425 -26.47 -6.30 -18.34
N ALA A 426 -26.06 -5.10 -18.76
CA ALA A 426 -26.95 -3.98 -19.06
C ALA A 426 -27.52 -4.02 -20.50
N GLY A 427 -27.21 -5.06 -21.28
CA GLY A 427 -27.72 -5.25 -22.64
C GLY A 427 -26.90 -4.58 -23.74
N CYS A 428 -25.71 -4.07 -23.44
CA CYS A 428 -24.77 -3.57 -24.44
C CYS A 428 -23.97 -4.73 -25.05
N ALA A 429 -23.90 -4.81 -26.38
CA ALA A 429 -23.03 -5.77 -27.05
C ALA A 429 -21.58 -5.26 -27.02
N VAL A 430 -20.68 -5.94 -26.31
CA VAL A 430 -19.25 -5.60 -26.26
C VAL A 430 -18.49 -6.36 -27.34
N PRO A 431 -17.70 -5.68 -28.21
CA PRO A 431 -16.89 -6.34 -29.22
C PRO A 431 -15.87 -7.32 -28.62
N ARG A 432 -15.87 -8.55 -29.14
CA ARG A 432 -14.94 -9.63 -28.78
C ARG A 432 -14.32 -10.26 -30.04
N ASP A 433 -13.13 -10.81 -29.92
CA ASP A 433 -12.47 -11.57 -30.99
C ASP A 433 -12.97 -13.02 -31.07
N GLY A 434 -12.36 -13.82 -31.96
CA GLY A 434 -12.72 -15.23 -32.15
C GLY A 434 -12.46 -16.13 -30.94
N ASP A 435 -11.61 -15.70 -30.00
CA ASP A 435 -11.30 -16.40 -28.76
C ASP A 435 -12.15 -15.90 -27.58
N GLY A 436 -13.04 -14.93 -27.82
CA GLY A 436 -13.92 -14.34 -26.82
C GLY A 436 -13.28 -13.23 -25.99
N THR A 437 -12.10 -12.73 -26.37
CA THR A 437 -11.42 -11.63 -25.66
C THR A 437 -11.98 -10.29 -26.10
N VAL A 438 -12.19 -9.35 -25.16
CA VAL A 438 -12.65 -7.99 -25.46
C VAL A 438 -11.63 -7.23 -26.32
N THR A 439 -12.08 -6.65 -27.44
CA THR A 439 -11.21 -6.01 -28.45
C THR A 439 -11.21 -4.49 -28.43
N VAL A 440 -12.04 -3.87 -27.60
CA VAL A 440 -12.10 -2.42 -27.39
C VAL A 440 -11.72 -2.06 -25.97
N GLU A 441 -11.33 -0.81 -25.73
CA GLU A 441 -11.17 -0.35 -24.35
C GLU A 441 -12.54 -0.16 -23.70
N VAL A 442 -12.66 -0.58 -22.45
CA VAL A 442 -13.88 -0.46 -21.65
C VAL A 442 -13.49 0.15 -20.32
N GLU A 443 -14.14 1.24 -19.94
CA GLU A 443 -13.84 2.00 -18.73
C GLU A 443 -15.12 2.53 -18.08
N VAL A 444 -15.26 2.36 -16.76
CA VAL A 444 -16.38 2.97 -16.02
C VAL A 444 -15.81 3.77 -14.85
N SER A 445 -16.13 5.05 -14.79
CA SER A 445 -15.83 5.88 -13.62
C SER A 445 -16.51 5.31 -12.36
N PRO A 446 -15.77 5.01 -11.28
CA PRO A 446 -16.37 4.55 -10.04
C PRO A 446 -17.32 5.59 -9.39
N ALA A 447 -17.19 6.87 -9.73
CA ALA A 447 -18.12 7.91 -9.26
C ALA A 447 -19.52 7.70 -9.84
N PHE A 448 -19.59 7.27 -11.10
CA PHE A 448 -20.85 6.94 -11.77
C PHE A 448 -21.45 5.66 -11.19
N ALA A 449 -20.72 4.54 -11.22
CA ALA A 449 -21.19 3.27 -10.69
C ALA A 449 -20.06 2.50 -9.97
N TYR A 450 -20.32 2.09 -8.72
CA TYR A 450 -19.36 1.35 -7.90
C TYR A 450 -19.62 -0.16 -7.87
N SER A 451 -20.82 -0.60 -8.25
CA SER A 451 -21.16 -2.02 -8.40
C SER A 451 -21.94 -2.28 -9.68
N LEU A 452 -21.97 -3.54 -10.10
CA LEU A 452 -22.73 -4.00 -11.26
C LEU A 452 -24.22 -3.61 -11.15
N GLU A 453 -24.82 -3.78 -9.97
CA GLU A 453 -26.22 -3.47 -9.73
C GLU A 453 -26.49 -1.97 -9.93
N GLU A 454 -25.61 -1.12 -9.37
CA GLU A 454 -25.72 0.34 -9.56
C GLU A 454 -25.52 0.72 -11.03
N PHE A 455 -24.61 0.05 -11.74
CA PHE A 455 -24.39 0.28 -13.17
C PHE A 455 -25.65 -0.04 -13.99
N ILE A 456 -26.27 -1.21 -13.78
CA ILE A 456 -27.50 -1.62 -14.47
C ILE A 456 -28.64 -0.63 -14.17
N GLU A 457 -28.80 -0.23 -12.91
CA GLU A 457 -29.85 0.72 -12.51
C GLU A 457 -29.68 2.08 -13.22
N ARG A 458 -28.45 2.62 -13.25
CA ARG A 458 -28.16 3.93 -13.83
C ARG A 458 -28.21 3.96 -15.36
N THR A 459 -27.96 2.83 -15.98
CA THR A 459 -27.96 2.67 -17.45
C THR A 459 -29.27 2.11 -18.00
N ALA A 460 -30.28 1.92 -17.14
CA ALA A 460 -31.58 1.41 -17.54
C ALA A 460 -32.20 2.29 -18.65
N GLY A 461 -32.42 1.68 -19.82
CA GLY A 461 -33.01 2.35 -20.98
C GLY A 461 -32.05 3.23 -21.77
N TRP A 462 -30.74 3.11 -21.57
CA TRP A 462 -29.74 3.80 -22.39
C TRP A 462 -29.67 3.23 -23.81
N ASP A 463 -29.38 4.11 -24.76
CA ASP A 463 -28.93 3.73 -26.09
C ASP A 463 -27.41 3.59 -26.09
N TRP A 464 -26.92 2.43 -26.50
CA TRP A 464 -25.49 2.11 -26.50
C TRP A 464 -24.80 2.57 -27.79
N PRO A 465 -23.57 3.10 -27.72
CA PRO A 465 -22.80 3.47 -28.91
C PRO A 465 -22.52 2.22 -29.76
N GLY A 466 -22.63 2.38 -31.09
CA GLY A 466 -22.55 1.26 -32.03
C GLY A 466 -21.13 0.78 -32.32
N GLU A 467 -20.11 1.64 -32.16
CA GLU A 467 -18.70 1.33 -32.45
C GLU A 467 -17.77 2.13 -31.53
N GLY A 468 -16.56 1.60 -31.28
CA GLY A 468 -15.49 2.27 -30.54
C GLY A 468 -15.32 1.80 -29.09
N ASP A 469 -14.45 2.51 -28.37
CA ASP A 469 -14.21 2.28 -26.94
C ASP A 469 -15.44 2.68 -26.10
N LEU A 470 -15.69 1.93 -25.03
CA LEU A 470 -16.82 2.10 -24.12
C LEU A 470 -16.34 2.70 -22.82
N ALA A 471 -16.25 4.03 -22.75
CA ALA A 471 -15.79 4.73 -21.56
C ALA A 471 -16.85 5.68 -20.99
N ILE A 472 -17.23 5.51 -19.72
CA ILE A 472 -18.22 6.35 -19.02
C ILE A 472 -17.53 7.20 -17.94
N GLY A 473 -17.77 8.51 -17.98
CA GLY A 473 -17.28 9.48 -17.01
C GLY A 473 -18.16 9.62 -15.76
N PRO A 474 -17.71 10.42 -14.78
CA PRO A 474 -18.32 10.51 -13.45
C PRO A 474 -19.79 10.96 -13.47
N GLU A 475 -20.20 11.76 -14.45
CA GLU A 475 -21.56 12.28 -14.57
C GLU A 475 -22.41 11.46 -15.55
N GLY A 476 -21.89 10.31 -16.03
CA GLY A 476 -22.56 9.45 -17.00
C GLY A 476 -22.33 9.86 -18.46
N GLU A 477 -21.40 10.76 -18.73
CA GLU A 477 -21.00 11.16 -20.07
C GLU A 477 -20.09 10.12 -20.75
N TRP A 478 -20.22 9.97 -22.08
CA TRP A 478 -19.28 9.16 -22.85
C TRP A 478 -17.94 9.86 -23.00
N ILE A 479 -16.85 9.14 -22.73
CA ILE A 479 -15.48 9.61 -22.92
C ILE A 479 -14.97 9.06 -24.25
N VAL A 480 -14.43 9.94 -25.08
CA VAL A 480 -13.80 9.57 -26.35
C VAL A 480 -12.29 9.66 -26.16
N ALA A 481 -11.54 8.64 -26.62
CA ALA A 481 -10.09 8.71 -26.66
C ALA A 481 -9.64 9.90 -27.52
N HIS A 482 -8.77 10.76 -26.96
CA HIS A 482 -8.18 11.89 -27.69
C HIS A 482 -6.91 11.51 -28.44
#